data_AF-A0A951E497-F1
#
_entry.id   AF-A0A951E497-F1
#
_cell.length_a   1.000
_cell.length_b   1.000
_cell.length_c   1.000
_cell.angle_alpha   90.00
_cell.angle_beta   90.00
_cell.angle_gamma   90.00
#
_symmetry.space_group_name_H-M   'P 1'
#
loop_
_entity.id
_entity.type
_entity.pdbx_description
1 polymer ?
#
loop_
_entity_poly.entity_id
_entity_poly.type
_entity_poly.pdbx_seq_one_letter_code
_entity_poly.pdbx_strand_id
1 'polypeptide(L)'
;FIVAFIFIFFFGFVWHGILMKPMYKATSALWRTEPIFPILILGHAVLAFAFTGLFVSKVGVNSPSIGFGYGVVIGIFACGANVIRFAVEPLTTNILFMWFAADLICFAIMGALVGAIYKLRVTGTAAD
;
A
#
# COMPACT_ATOMS: atom_id res chain seq x y z
N PHE A 1 0.67 -8.93 -8.41
CA PHE A 1 -0.34 -9.26 -7.39
C PHE A 1 0.29 -10.00 -6.23
N ILE A 2 0.71 -11.27 -6.37
CA ILE A 2 1.23 -12.07 -5.23
C ILE A 2 2.38 -11.35 -4.50
N VAL A 3 3.39 -10.86 -5.23
CA VAL A 3 4.51 -10.10 -4.64
C VAL A 3 4.03 -8.86 -3.88
N ALA A 4 3.14 -8.07 -4.49
CA ALA A 4 2.56 -6.88 -3.85
C ALA A 4 1.78 -7.24 -2.59
N PHE A 5 0.99 -8.32 -2.62
CA PHE A 5 0.19 -8.79 -1.49
C PHE A 5 1.06 -9.25 -0.31
N ILE A 6 2.06 -10.10 -0.58
CA ILE A 6 2.99 -10.57 0.46
C ILE A 6 3.72 -9.37 1.07
N PHE A 7 4.20 -8.44 0.22
CA PHE A 7 4.91 -7.26 0.67
C PHE A 7 4.05 -6.35 1.54
N ILE A 8 2.87 -5.93 1.08
CA ILE A 8 2.02 -5.00 1.85
C ILE A 8 1.55 -5.64 3.17
N PHE A 9 1.25 -6.94 3.17
CA PHE A 9 0.82 -7.62 4.39
C PHE A 9 1.96 -7.69 5.41
N PHE A 10 3.17 -8.07 4.97
CA PHE A 10 4.35 -8.08 5.83
C PHE A 10 4.73 -6.68 6.33
N PHE A 11 4.73 -5.69 5.44
CA PHE A 11 4.97 -4.30 5.79
C PHE A 11 3.96 -3.80 6.82
N GLY A 12 2.67 -4.06 6.60
CA GLY A 12 1.59 -3.71 7.53
C GLY A 12 1.78 -4.34 8.91
N PHE A 13 2.19 -5.61 8.97
CA PHE A 13 2.52 -6.27 10.25
C PHE A 13 3.68 -5.57 10.96
N VAL A 14 4.78 -5.29 10.28
CA VAL A 14 5.95 -4.62 10.88
C VAL A 14 5.59 -3.20 11.32
N TRP A 15 4.98 -2.42 10.43
CA TRP A 15 4.69 -1.01 10.68
C TRP A 15 3.60 -0.84 11.74
N HIS A 16 2.44 -1.47 11.56
CA HIS A 16 1.30 -1.28 12.45
C HIS A 16 1.31 -2.21 13.66
N GLY A 17 1.76 -3.47 13.49
CA GLY A 17 1.79 -4.46 14.56
C GLY A 17 2.96 -4.29 15.52
N ILE A 18 4.07 -3.69 15.09
CA ILE A 18 5.28 -3.50 15.91
C ILE A 18 5.56 -2.02 16.15
N LEU A 19 5.88 -1.25 15.12
CA LEU A 19 6.38 0.13 15.28
C LEU A 19 5.32 1.09 15.84
N MET A 20 4.09 1.01 15.34
CA MET A 20 3.00 1.89 15.78
C MET A 20 2.23 1.41 17.01
N LYS A 21 2.57 0.22 17.54
CA LYS A 21 1.86 -0.39 18.66
C LYS A 21 1.71 0.54 19.89
N PRO A 22 2.73 1.31 20.31
CA PRO A 22 2.57 2.25 21.43
C PRO A 22 1.56 3.36 21.14
N MET A 23 1.54 3.88 19.92
CA MET A 23 0.62 4.94 19.51
C MET A 23 -0.83 4.45 19.43
N TYR A 24 -1.05 3.21 18.99
CA TYR A 24 -2.38 2.60 18.99
C TYR A 24 -2.90 2.29 20.39
N LYS A 25 -2.01 1.93 21.33
CA LYS A 25 -2.41 1.82 22.74
C LYS A 25 -2.88 3.15 23.32
N ALA A 26 -2.24 4.26 22.95
CA ALA A 26 -2.66 5.60 23.39
C ALA A 26 -4.01 6.05 22.81
N THR A 27 -4.48 5.39 21.75
CA THR A 27 -5.76 5.67 21.07
C THR A 27 -6.69 4.44 21.09
N SER A 28 -6.57 3.57 22.10
CA SER A 28 -7.25 2.28 22.17
C SER A 28 -8.78 2.36 22.02
N ALA A 29 -9.39 3.45 22.49
CA ALA A 29 -10.83 3.69 22.37
C ALA A 29 -11.33 3.75 20.91
N LEU A 30 -10.45 4.01 19.94
CA LEU A 30 -10.78 4.06 18.51
C LEU A 30 -10.75 2.67 17.84
N TRP A 31 -9.96 1.74 18.37
CA TRP A 31 -9.64 0.49 17.70
C TRP A 31 -10.49 -0.67 18.24
N ARG A 32 -10.74 -1.67 17.39
CA ARG A 32 -11.31 -2.93 17.87
C ARG A 32 -10.33 -3.60 18.84
N THR A 33 -10.86 -4.19 19.92
CA THR A 33 -10.07 -5.00 20.86
C THR A 33 -9.39 -6.16 20.16
N GLU A 34 -10.13 -6.87 19.31
CA GLU A 34 -9.63 -7.98 18.52
C GLU A 34 -9.87 -7.72 17.03
N PRO A 35 -8.85 -7.87 16.17
CA PRO A 35 -9.01 -7.71 14.74
C PRO A 35 -9.77 -8.90 14.14
N ILE A 36 -10.65 -8.62 13.19
CA ILE A 36 -11.26 -9.67 12.36
C ILE A 36 -10.24 -10.07 11.29
N PHE A 37 -9.34 -10.98 11.64
CA PHE A 37 -8.15 -11.30 10.84
C PHE A 37 -8.45 -11.69 9.37
N PRO A 38 -9.50 -12.50 9.05
CA PRO A 38 -9.84 -12.78 7.66
C PRO A 38 -10.20 -11.52 6.85
N ILE A 39 -10.88 -10.55 7.47
CA ILE A 39 -11.22 -9.27 6.82
C ILE A 39 -9.98 -8.40 6.65
N LEU A 40 -9.03 -8.44 7.60
CA LEU A 40 -7.75 -7.77 7.47
C LEU A 40 -6.95 -8.31 6.27
N ILE A 41 -6.88 -9.63 6.12
CA ILE A 41 -6.23 -10.30 4.97
C ILE A 41 -6.94 -9.90 3.67
N LEU A 42 -8.28 -9.97 3.65
CA LEU A 42 -9.08 -9.58 2.49
C LEU A 42 -8.81 -8.14 2.07
N GLY A 43 -8.72 -7.20 3.02
CA GLY A 43 -8.39 -5.81 2.74
C GLY A 43 -7.04 -5.63 2.04
N HIS A 44 -5.99 -6.31 2.53
CA HIS A 44 -4.67 -6.29 1.88
C HIS A 44 -4.71 -6.94 0.49
N ALA A 45 -5.48 -8.00 0.31
CA ALA A 45 -5.66 -8.65 -1.00
C ALA A 45 -6.36 -7.72 -2.00
N VAL A 46 -7.45 -7.05 -1.61
CA VAL A 46 -8.17 -6.09 -2.45
C VAL A 46 -7.24 -4.94 -2.86
N LEU A 47 -6.50 -4.37 -1.91
CA LEU A 47 -5.60 -3.25 -2.17
C LEU A 47 -4.45 -3.66 -3.10
N ALA A 48 -3.80 -4.79 -2.84
CA ALA A 48 -2.72 -5.31 -3.70
C ALA A 48 -3.23 -5.68 -5.11
N PHE A 49 -4.46 -6.17 -5.22
CA PHE A 49 -5.10 -6.48 -6.49
C PHE A 49 -5.35 -5.21 -7.30
N ALA A 50 -6.02 -4.22 -6.71
CA ALA A 50 -6.31 -2.95 -7.35
C ALA A 50 -5.03 -2.21 -7.77
N PHE A 51 -4.04 -2.12 -6.87
CA PHE A 51 -2.74 -1.51 -7.15
C PHE A 51 -2.02 -2.20 -8.31
N THR A 52 -1.90 -3.54 -8.27
CA THR A 52 -1.27 -4.27 -9.38
C THR A 52 -2.08 -4.10 -10.68
N GLY A 53 -3.41 -4.20 -10.61
CA GLY A 53 -4.28 -4.12 -11.78
C GLY A 53 -4.20 -2.76 -12.47
N LEU A 54 -4.16 -1.68 -11.70
CA LEU A 54 -3.93 -0.33 -12.22
C LEU A 54 -2.56 -0.22 -12.89
N PHE A 55 -1.49 -0.72 -12.25
CA PHE A 55 -0.16 -0.72 -12.87
C PHE A 55 -0.18 -1.49 -14.21
N VAL A 56 -0.71 -2.71 -14.23
CA VAL A 56 -0.75 -3.56 -15.43
C VAL A 56 -1.59 -2.94 -16.56
N SER A 57 -2.74 -2.34 -16.23
CA SER A 57 -3.70 -1.85 -17.22
C SER A 57 -3.44 -0.43 -17.70
N LYS A 58 -2.77 0.42 -16.91
CA LYS A 58 -2.57 1.85 -17.21
C LYS A 58 -1.11 2.26 -17.34
N VAL A 59 -0.18 1.55 -16.70
CA VAL A 59 1.25 1.82 -16.82
C VAL A 59 1.88 0.82 -17.79
N GLY A 60 1.84 -0.47 -17.48
CA GLY A 60 2.22 -1.54 -18.40
C GLY A 60 3.69 -1.52 -18.84
N VAL A 61 4.61 -1.03 -18.01
CA VAL A 61 6.04 -0.95 -18.33
C VAL A 61 6.87 -1.80 -17.36
N ASN A 62 7.82 -2.57 -17.89
CA ASN A 62 8.83 -3.26 -17.07
C ASN A 62 9.92 -2.28 -16.64
N SER A 63 9.65 -1.51 -15.59
CA SER A 63 10.61 -0.54 -15.06
C SER A 63 10.41 -0.35 -13.56
N PRO A 64 11.41 -0.69 -12.72
CA PRO A 64 11.34 -0.43 -11.28
C PRO A 64 11.20 1.06 -10.94
N SER A 65 11.84 1.96 -11.70
CA SER A 65 11.78 3.41 -11.43
C SER A 65 10.41 4.01 -11.78
N ILE A 66 9.79 3.57 -12.88
CA ILE A 66 8.40 3.96 -13.20
C ILE A 66 7.44 3.36 -12.17
N GLY A 67 7.66 2.11 -11.77
CA GLY A 67 6.95 1.47 -10.66
C GLY A 67 7.03 2.27 -9.37
N PHE A 68 8.22 2.72 -9.00
CA PHE A 68 8.44 3.56 -7.81
C PHE A 68 7.63 4.85 -7.90
N GLY A 69 7.72 5.58 -9.02
CA GLY A 69 6.96 6.83 -9.21
C GLY A 69 5.45 6.62 -9.14
N TYR A 70 4.94 5.56 -9.76
CA TYR A 70 3.55 5.13 -9.62
C TYR A 70 3.17 4.88 -8.15
N GLY A 71 4.02 4.15 -7.43
CA GLY A 71 3.86 3.89 -6.01
C GLY A 71 3.78 5.17 -5.17
N VAL A 72 4.68 6.12 -5.39
CA VAL A 72 4.68 7.42 -4.70
C VAL A 72 3.37 8.17 -4.91
N VAL A 73 2.85 8.21 -6.14
CA VAL A 73 1.56 8.88 -6.43
C VAL A 73 0.41 8.25 -5.65
N ILE A 74 0.34 6.91 -5.61
CA ILE A 74 -0.67 6.21 -4.82
C ILE A 74 -0.46 6.44 -3.32
N GLY A 75 0.79 6.51 -2.85
CA GLY A 75 1.10 6.85 -1.46
C GLY A 75 0.62 8.25 -1.07
N ILE A 76 0.78 9.24 -1.94
CA ILE A 76 0.24 10.60 -1.72
C ILE A 76 -1.30 10.57 -1.69
N PHE A 77 -1.93 9.80 -2.57
CA PHE A 77 -3.38 9.60 -2.54
C PHE A 77 -3.85 9.02 -1.20
N ALA A 78 -3.14 8.01 -0.67
CA ALA A 78 -3.41 7.44 0.65
C ALA A 78 -3.21 8.46 1.80
N CYS A 79 -2.18 9.31 1.71
CA CYS A 79 -1.99 10.41 2.65
C CYS A 79 -3.20 11.34 2.69
N GLY A 80 -3.82 11.64 1.54
CA GLY A 80 -5.06 12.42 1.48
C GLY A 80 -6.20 11.78 2.29
N ALA A 81 -6.37 10.46 2.19
CA ALA A 81 -7.36 9.74 3.00
C ALA A 81 -7.05 9.82 4.51
N ASN A 82 -5.78 9.79 4.90
CA ASN A 82 -5.38 9.93 6.30
C ASN A 82 -5.64 11.33 6.86
N VAL A 83 -5.50 12.39 6.05
CA VAL A 83 -5.88 13.75 6.45
C VAL A 83 -7.37 13.83 6.75
N ILE A 84 -8.20 13.22 5.90
CA ILE A 84 -9.65 13.16 6.13
C ILE A 84 -9.94 12.44 7.45
N ARG A 85 -9.33 11.28 7.69
CA ARG A 85 -9.49 10.54 8.96
C ARG A 85 -9.05 11.36 10.16
N PHE A 86 -7.92 12.06 10.08
CA PHE A 86 -7.45 12.94 11.15
C PHE A 86 -8.43 14.07 11.47
N ALA A 87 -9.20 14.55 10.50
CA ALA A 87 -10.22 15.57 10.72
C ALA A 87 -11.47 15.05 11.43
N VAL A 88 -11.78 13.74 11.34
CA VAL A 88 -13.02 13.16 11.87
C VAL A 88 -12.83 12.17 13.03
N GLU A 89 -11.62 11.64 13.21
CA GLU A 89 -11.25 10.71 14.29
C GLU A 89 -10.31 11.43 15.27
N PRO A 90 -10.33 11.09 16.58
CA PRO A 90 -9.44 11.66 17.59
C PRO A 90 -8.02 11.08 17.49
N LEU A 91 -7.40 11.22 16.32
CA LEU A 91 -6.05 10.76 16.02
C LEU A 91 -5.01 11.77 16.55
N THR A 92 -3.87 11.25 16.97
CA THR A 92 -2.73 12.10 17.34
C THR A 92 -1.93 12.50 16.12
N THR A 93 -1.30 13.67 16.15
CA THR A 93 -0.41 14.13 15.07
C THR A 93 0.74 13.14 14.79
N ASN A 94 1.21 12.43 15.82
CA ASN A 94 2.23 11.39 15.68
C ASN A 94 1.74 10.22 14.82
N ILE A 95 0.48 9.77 15.00
CA ILE A 95 -0.11 8.71 14.16
C ILE A 95 -0.20 9.18 12.72
N LEU A 96 -0.63 10.43 12.48
CA LEU A 96 -0.74 10.98 11.14
C LEU A 96 0.60 10.97 10.39
N PHE A 97 1.66 11.49 10.99
CA PHE A 97 2.99 11.50 10.36
C PHE A 97 3.54 10.09 10.14
N MET A 98 3.32 9.18 11.09
CA MET A 98 3.71 7.78 10.92
C MET A 98 2.95 7.09 9.81
N TRP A 99 1.67 7.42 9.58
CA TRP A 99 0.91 6.90 8.44
C TRP A 99 1.39 7.49 7.10
N PHE A 100 1.72 8.78 7.04
CA PHE A 100 2.31 9.35 5.83
C PHE A 100 3.62 8.67 5.47
N ALA A 101 4.51 8.46 6.45
CA ALA A 101 5.74 7.71 6.23
C ALA A 101 5.45 6.28 5.78
N ALA A 102 4.48 5.60 6.41
CA ALA A 102 4.05 4.26 6.04
C ALA A 102 3.62 4.19 4.57
N ASP A 103 2.70 5.07 4.17
CA ASP A 103 2.12 5.07 2.84
C ASP A 103 3.17 5.34 1.78
N LEU A 104 3.98 6.38 1.96
CA LEU A 104 5.02 6.75 0.99
C LEU A 104 6.05 5.63 0.84
N ILE A 105 6.56 5.07 1.95
CA ILE A 105 7.56 4.00 1.91
C ILE A 105 6.95 2.72 1.32
N CYS A 106 5.79 2.29 1.82
CA CYS A 106 5.15 1.05 1.42
C CYS A 106 4.77 1.09 -0.06
N PHE A 107 4.03 2.10 -0.49
CA PHE A 107 3.56 2.16 -1.88
C PHE A 107 4.71 2.37 -2.86
N ALA A 108 5.74 3.15 -2.52
CA ALA A 108 6.89 3.33 -3.40
C ALA A 108 7.70 2.04 -3.59
N ILE A 109 7.99 1.30 -2.52
CA ILE A 109 8.68 0.00 -2.61
C ILE A 109 7.80 -1.02 -3.33
N MET A 110 6.51 -1.11 -2.98
CA MET A 110 5.56 -2.01 -3.64
C MET A 110 5.46 -1.72 -5.14
N GLY A 111 5.44 -0.44 -5.52
CA GLY A 111 5.45 0.01 -6.90
C GLY A 111 6.71 -0.43 -7.63
N ALA A 112 7.88 -0.22 -7.04
CA ALA A 112 9.15 -0.67 -7.60
C ALA A 112 9.19 -2.19 -7.81
N LEU A 113 8.70 -2.97 -6.83
CA LEU A 113 8.59 -4.43 -6.93
C LEU A 113 7.68 -4.85 -8.08
N VAL A 114 6.50 -4.25 -8.20
CA VAL A 114 5.55 -4.54 -9.28
C VAL A 114 6.14 -4.17 -10.65
N GLY A 115 6.78 -3.01 -10.77
CA GLY A 115 7.42 -2.56 -12.01
C GLY A 115 8.61 -3.44 -12.43
N ALA A 116 9.38 -3.94 -11.46
CA ALA A 116 10.52 -4.84 -11.71
C ALA A 116 10.09 -6.21 -12.26
N ILE A 117 8.99 -6.77 -11.75
CA ILE A 117 8.52 -8.11 -12.12
C ILE A 117 7.54 -8.10 -13.29
N TYR A 118 7.05 -6.93 -13.70
CA TYR A 118 6.07 -6.82 -14.78
C TYR A 118 6.66 -7.34 -16.09
N LYS A 119 6.10 -8.41 -16.67
CA LYS A 119 6.56 -8.90 -17.98
C LYS A 119 5.74 -8.24 -19.06
N LEU A 120 6.41 -7.54 -19.99
CA LEU A 120 5.79 -7.07 -21.22
C LEU A 120 5.26 -8.28 -21.99
N ARG A 121 3.98 -8.27 -22.37
CA ARG A 121 3.50 -9.19 -23.40
C ARG A 121 3.99 -8.63 -24.73
N VAL A 122 4.96 -9.30 -25.35
CA VAL A 122 5.23 -9.10 -26.77
C VAL A 122 4.03 -9.66 -27.51
N THR A 123 3.10 -8.80 -27.89
CA THR A 123 2.11 -9.16 -28.90
C THR A 123 2.91 -9.33 -30.18
N GLY A 124 3.16 -10.58 -30.59
CA GLY A 124 3.93 -10.85 -31.79
C GLY A 124 3.26 -10.18 -32.99
N THR A 125 3.88 -9.12 -33.51
CA THR A 125 3.78 -8.80 -34.92
C THR A 125 4.65 -9.81 -35.66
N ALA A 126 4.14 -11.02 -35.82
CA ALA A 126 4.45 -11.81 -37.01
C ALA A 126 3.47 -11.30 -38.08
N ALA A 127 3.83 -10.16 -38.68
CA ALA A 127 3.28 -9.73 -39.94
C ALA A 127 4.47 -9.66 -40.91
N ASP A 128 4.27 -10.33 -42.04
CA ASP A 128 5.01 -10.28 -43.31
C ASP A 128 6.19 -11.26 -43.48
#